data_AF-A0A3D4NQT4-F1
#
_entry.id   AF-A0A3D4NQT4-F1
#
_cell.length_a   1.000
_cell.length_b   1.000
_cell.length_c   1.000
_cell.angle_alpha   90.00
_cell.angle_beta   90.00
_cell.angle_gamma   90.00
#
_symmetry.space_group_name_H-M   'P 1'
#
loop_
_entity.id
_entity.type
_entity.pdbx_description
1 polymer ?
#
loop_
_entity_poly.entity_id
_entity_poly.type
_entity_poly.pdbx_seq_one_letter_code
_entity_poly.pdbx_strand_id
1 'polypeptide(L)' 'MDGTIPRRELPGVLQAIAALSAEYDLRVANVFHAGDGNMHPLILFDANQPGELDRAEALGGKILELCVKVGGSITGEHG' A
#
# COMPACT_ATOMS: atom_id res chain seq x y z
N MET A 1 0.91 1.90 7.97
CA MET A 1 1.60 0.73 7.40
C MET A 1 2.73 1.23 6.53
N ASP A 2 3.82 0.51 6.48
CA ASP A 2 5.00 0.78 5.69
C ASP A 2 5.48 -0.53 5.08
N GLY A 3 6.10 -0.48 3.92
CA GLY A 3 6.64 -1.66 3.27
C GLY A 3 7.78 -1.28 2.36
N THR A 4 8.74 -2.17 2.19
CA THR A 4 9.86 -1.94 1.28
C THR A 4 9.72 -2.81 0.05
N ILE A 5 10.20 -2.33 -1.10
CA ILE A 5 10.24 -3.08 -2.36
C ILE A 5 11.60 -2.86 -3.07
N PRO A 6 12.04 -3.78 -3.94
CA PRO A 6 13.15 -3.50 -4.82
C PRO A 6 12.82 -2.30 -5.73
N ARG A 7 13.72 -1.32 -5.85
CA ARG A 7 13.47 -0.08 -6.60
C ARG A 7 12.97 -0.27 -8.04
N ARG A 8 13.41 -1.35 -8.70
CA ARG A 8 12.96 -1.72 -10.06
C ARG A 8 11.47 -2.04 -10.15
N GLU A 9 10.85 -2.41 -9.03
CA GLU A 9 9.43 -2.79 -8.95
C GLU A 9 8.53 -1.58 -8.70
N LEU A 10 9.08 -0.40 -8.38
CA LEU A 10 8.31 0.79 -8.02
C LEU A 10 7.22 1.15 -9.04
N PRO A 11 7.46 1.16 -10.37
CA PRO A 11 6.42 1.45 -11.35
C PRO A 11 5.30 0.40 -11.34
N GLY A 12 5.63 -0.88 -11.22
CA GLY A 12 4.65 -1.97 -11.22
C GLY A 12 3.81 -1.99 -9.95
N VAL A 13 4.44 -1.75 -8.80
CA VAL A 13 3.75 -1.66 -7.50
C VAL A 13 2.81 -0.47 -7.47
N LEU A 14 3.21 0.69 -8.01
CA LEU A 14 2.33 1.85 -8.15
C LEU A 14 1.07 1.56 -8.99
N GLN A 15 1.24 0.86 -10.12
CA GLN A 15 0.11 0.46 -10.96
C GLN A 15 -0.83 -0.52 -10.24
N ALA A 16 -0.27 -1.48 -9.52
CA ALA A 16 -1.04 -2.45 -8.75
C ALA A 16 -1.81 -1.79 -7.59
N ILE A 17 -1.19 -0.84 -6.86
CA ILE A 17 -1.87 -0.07 -5.82
C ILE A 17 -3.01 0.77 -6.42
N ALA A 18 -2.84 1.35 -7.60
CA ALA A 18 -3.91 2.09 -8.27
C ALA A 18 -5.08 1.17 -8.66
N ALA A 19 -4.82 -0.05 -9.12
CA ALA A 19 -5.85 -1.04 -9.41
C ALA A 19 -6.60 -1.47 -8.14
N LEU A 20 -5.87 -1.75 -7.05
CA LEU A 20 -6.45 -2.09 -5.75
C LEU A 20 -7.27 -0.92 -5.18
N SER A 21 -6.80 0.31 -5.33
CA SER A 21 -7.54 1.53 -4.93
C SER A 21 -8.90 1.61 -5.62
N ALA A 22 -8.96 1.30 -6.92
CA ALA A 22 -10.21 1.25 -7.67
C ALA A 22 -11.10 0.06 -7.28
N GLU A 23 -10.53 -1.12 -7.03
CA GLU A 23 -11.26 -2.32 -6.61
C GLU A 23 -11.94 -2.14 -5.25
N TYR A 24 -11.25 -1.51 -4.29
CA TYR A 24 -11.75 -1.29 -2.94
C TYR A 24 -12.57 0.00 -2.80
N ASP A 25 -12.63 0.83 -3.84
CA ASP A 25 -13.28 2.14 -3.84
C ASP A 25 -12.77 3.04 -2.68
N LEU A 26 -11.45 3.06 -2.51
CA LEU A 26 -10.75 3.87 -1.51
C LEU A 26 -9.54 4.53 -2.15
N ARG A 27 -9.36 5.83 -1.93
CA ARG A 27 -8.20 6.55 -2.47
C ARG A 27 -6.94 6.16 -1.71
N VAL A 28 -5.83 6.01 -2.42
CA VAL A 28 -4.51 5.80 -1.82
C VAL A 28 -3.56 6.91 -2.26
N ALA A 29 -3.08 7.69 -1.29
CA ALA A 29 -1.99 8.63 -1.51
C ALA A 29 -0.67 7.92 -1.21
N ASN A 30 0.23 7.87 -2.19
CA ASN A 30 1.50 7.18 -2.01
C ASN A 30 2.63 8.15 -1.71
N VAL A 31 3.38 7.89 -0.64
CA VAL A 31 4.61 8.61 -0.28
C VAL A 31 5.77 7.61 -0.29
N PHE A 32 6.92 7.99 -0.85
CA PHE A 32 8.05 7.08 -1.03
C PHE A 32 9.40 7.72 -0.70
N HIS A 33 10.27 6.91 -0.12
CA HIS A 33 11.70 7.09 -0.22
C HIS A 33 12.20 6.28 -1.43
N ALA A 34 12.07 6.86 -2.63
CA ALA A 34 12.38 6.13 -3.87
C ALA A 34 13.85 5.64 -3.95
N GLY A 35 14.76 6.28 -3.21
CA GLY A 35 16.19 5.94 -3.19
C GLY A 35 16.53 4.61 -2.51
N ASP A 36 15.71 4.18 -1.54
CA ASP A 36 15.88 2.93 -0.78
C ASP A 36 14.70 1.96 -0.96
N GLY A 37 13.61 2.39 -1.58
CA GLY A 37 12.45 1.55 -1.89
C GLY A 37 11.42 1.46 -0.76
N ASN A 38 11.53 2.30 0.27
CA ASN A 38 10.54 2.38 1.34
C ASN A 38 9.28 3.13 0.88
N MET A 39 8.12 2.57 1.21
CA MET A 39 6.80 3.02 0.79
C MET A 39 5.89 3.27 2.00
N HIS A 40 5.15 4.37 1.93
CA HIS A 40 4.11 4.75 2.89
C HIS A 40 2.80 4.98 2.14
N PRO A 41 2.05 3.92 1.79
CA PRO A 41 0.73 4.04 1.21
C PRO A 41 -0.25 4.54 2.28
N LEU A 42 -0.89 5.67 2.02
CA LEU A 42 -1.88 6.30 2.89
C LEU A 42 -3.27 6.07 2.31
N ILE A 43 -3.99 5.11 2.89
CA ILE A 43 -5.38 4.80 2.52
C ILE A 43 -6.28 5.85 3.15
N LEU A 44 -7.01 6.60 2.32
CA LEU A 44 -7.97 7.60 2.77
C LEU A 44 -9.34 6.96 2.92
N PHE A 45 -9.86 6.96 4.15
CA PHE A 45 -11.18 6.42 4.48
C PHE A 45 -11.85 7.31 5.55
N ASP A 46 -13.17 7.27 5.63
CA ASP A 46 -13.98 7.92 6.65
C ASP A 46 -14.52 6.86 7.63
N ALA A 47 -14.06 6.91 8.88
CA ALA A 47 -14.48 5.97 9.92
C ALA A 47 -15.96 6.08 10.30
N ASN A 48 -16.65 7.16 9.90
CA ASN A 48 -18.09 7.32 10.10
C ASN A 48 -18.90 6.63 8.99
N GLN A 49 -18.29 6.29 7.87
CA GLN A 49 -18.92 5.58 6.76
C GLN A 49 -18.85 4.07 7.03
N PRO A 50 -20.00 3.39 7.22
CA PRO A 50 -20.02 1.97 7.55
C PRO A 50 -19.24 1.12 6.53
N GLY A 51 -18.31 0.30 7.02
CA GLY A 51 -17.51 -0.63 6.21
C GLY A 51 -16.29 -0.01 5.50
N GLU A 52 -16.07 1.31 5.56
CA GLU A 52 -14.84 1.92 5.01
C GLU A 52 -13.59 1.52 5.79
N LEU A 53 -13.69 1.42 7.13
CA LEU A 53 -12.58 0.95 7.96
C LEU A 53 -12.17 -0.48 7.60
N ASP A 54 -13.13 -1.42 7.52
CA ASP A 54 -12.84 -2.83 7.19
C ASP A 54 -12.22 -2.96 5.79
N ARG A 55 -12.72 -2.18 4.82
CA ARG A 55 -12.14 -2.12 3.46
C ARG A 55 -10.71 -1.55 3.48
N ALA A 56 -10.46 -0.52 4.30
CA ALA A 56 -9.13 0.08 4.43
C ALA A 56 -8.12 -0.91 5.03
N GLU A 57 -8.52 -1.66 6.07
CA GLU A 57 -7.69 -2.71 6.66
C GLU A 57 -7.40 -3.83 5.65
N ALA A 58 -8.42 -4.29 4.92
CA ALA A 58 -8.27 -5.32 3.90
C ALA A 58 -7.38 -4.87 2.73
N LEU A 59 -7.55 -3.63 2.25
CA LEU A 59 -6.70 -3.03 1.23
C LEU A 59 -5.26 -2.91 1.72
N GLY A 60 -5.05 -2.49 2.97
CA GLY A 60 -3.74 -2.44 3.59
C GLY A 60 -3.06 -3.81 3.59
N GLY A 61 -3.78 -4.87 3.97
CA GLY A 61 -3.29 -6.24 3.89
C GLY A 61 -2.85 -6.63 2.48
N LYS A 62 -3.62 -6.29 1.45
CA LYS A 62 -3.28 -6.58 0.04
C LYS A 62 -2.03 -5.83 -0.42
N ILE A 63 -1.83 -4.60 0.01
CA ILE A 63 -0.63 -3.84 -0.31
C ILE A 63 0.60 -4.47 0.35
N LEU A 64 0.50 -4.98 1.59
CA LEU A 64 1.61 -5.71 2.24
C LEU A 64 1.93 -7.03 1.53
N GLU A 65 0.90 -7.80 1.18
CA GLU A 65 1.06 -9.03 0.38
C GLU A 65 1.78 -8.72 -0.95
N LEU A 66 1.44 -7.60 -1.61
CA LEU A 66 2.10 -7.14 -2.81
C LEU A 66 3.58 -6.82 -2.57
N CYS A 67 3.92 -6.10 -1.50
CA CYS A 67 5.31 -5.82 -1.14
C CYS A 67 6.13 -7.12 -1.01
N VAL A 68 5.61 -8.12 -0.29
CA VAL A 68 6.26 -9.42 -0.13
C VAL A 68 6.38 -10.15 -1.48
N LYS A 69 5.32 -10.15 -2.29
CA LYS A 69 5.27 -10.82 -3.60
C LYS A 69 6.36 -10.32 -4.55
N VAL A 70 6.72 -9.05 -4.50
CA VAL A 70 7.76 -8.47 -5.36
C VAL A 70 9.18 -8.57 -4.76
N GLY A 71 9.34 -9.32 -3.67
CA GLY A 71 10.63 -9.54 -2.99
C GLY A 71 10.98 -8.46 -1.96
N GLY A 72 9.98 -7.76 -1.45
CA GLY A 72 10.07 -6.75 -0.41
C GLY A 72 9.75 -7.26 0.99
N SER A 73 9.44 -6.33 1.91
CA SER A 73 9.10 -6.61 3.31
C SER A 73 7.79 -5.96 3.74
N ILE A 74 7.15 -6.54 4.76
CA ILE A 74 5.91 -6.07 5.42
C ILE A 74 6.18 -4.84 6.30
N THR A 75 7.45 -4.57 6.62
CA THR A 75 7.88 -3.42 7.40
C THR A 75 9.23 -2.93 6.86
N GLY A 76 9.34 -1.62 6.69
CA GLY A 76 10.60 -0.91 6.45
C GLY A 76 11.19 -0.33 7.72
N GLU A 77 10.35 0.16 8.64
CA GLU A 77 10.74 0.91 9.84
C GLU A 77 9.86 0.66 11.08
N HIS A 78 8.61 0.22 10.95
CA HIS A 78 7.67 0.21 12.10
C HIS A 78 7.54 -1.12 12.86
N GLY A 79 8.29 -2.17 12.48
CA GLY A 79 8.27 -3.49 13.13
C GLY A 79 7.07 -4.35 12.77
#